data_AF-A0AAE0DUT0-F1
#
_entry.id   AF-A0AAE0DUT0-F1
#
_cell.length_a   1.000
_cell.length_b   1.000
_cell.length_c   1.000
_cell.angle_alpha   90.00
_cell.angle_beta   90.00
_cell.angle_gamma   90.00
#
_symmetry.space_group_name_H-M   'P 1'
#
loop_
_entity.id
_entity.type
_entity.pdbx_description
1 polymer ?
#
loop_
_entity_poly.entity_id
_entity_poly.type
_entity_poly.pdbx_seq_one_letter_code
_entity_poly.pdbx_strand_id
1 'polypeptide(L)'
;MGKAHNNVLDDFYSKWQHVFLVVNKWFTFKAMSDTYSNVENVKKLLNHQAFDLRNPNKVYSLMGGFCGSPHEFPCKDGSSYKFLGEIVVQLDQPNPQVASRMVLAFSRWMRYDETGKTLKRPN
;
A
#
# COMPACT_ATOMS: atom_id res chain seq x y z
N MET A 1 -4.98 10.29 17.34
CA MET A 1 -3.90 10.97 16.59
C MET A 1 -4.14 11.11 15.07
N GLY A 2 -5.33 10.78 14.52
CA GLY A 2 -5.52 10.69 13.04
C GLY A 2 -5.79 11.98 12.25
N LYS A 3 -6.24 13.08 12.87
CA LYS A 3 -6.57 14.33 12.14
C LYS A 3 -5.36 15.24 11.90
N ALA A 4 -4.54 15.47 12.93
CA ALA A 4 -3.36 16.32 12.81
C ALA A 4 -2.30 15.77 11.83
N HIS A 5 -2.13 14.44 11.79
CA HIS A 5 -1.20 13.78 10.85
C HIS A 5 -1.63 13.94 9.39
N ASN A 6 -2.93 13.81 9.10
CA ASN A 6 -3.46 14.00 7.76
C ASN A 6 -3.27 15.43 7.27
N ASN A 7 -3.53 16.42 8.12
CA ASN A 7 -3.34 17.84 7.77
C ASN A 7 -1.86 18.14 7.41
N VAL A 8 -0.90 17.60 8.15
CA VAL A 8 0.54 17.79 7.84
C VAL A 8 0.92 17.16 6.50
N LEU A 9 0.41 15.96 6.20
CA LEU A 9 0.69 15.32 4.92
C LEU A 9 0.00 16.03 3.74
N ASP A 10 -1.18 16.60 3.94
CA ASP A 10 -1.89 17.34 2.89
C ASP A 10 -1.21 18.69 2.61
N ASP A 11 -0.69 19.36 3.65
CA ASP A 11 0.17 20.55 3.51
C ASP A 11 1.49 20.21 2.80
N PHE A 12 2.08 19.07 3.15
CA PHE A 12 3.29 18.57 2.49
C PHE A 12 3.05 18.33 1.00
N TYR A 13 1.93 17.68 0.65
CA TYR A 13 1.54 17.46 -0.74
C TYR A 13 1.33 18.79 -1.48
N SER A 14 0.59 19.72 -0.90
CA SER A 14 0.29 21.02 -1.52
C SER A 14 1.57 21.79 -1.90
N LYS A 15 2.61 21.71 -1.05
CA LYS A 15 3.91 22.35 -1.31
C LYS A 15 4.75 21.63 -2.36
N TRP A 16 4.70 20.31 -2.40
CA TRP A 16 5.67 19.49 -3.15
C TRP A 16 5.07 18.65 -4.28
N GLN A 17 3.80 18.84 -4.62
CA GLN A 17 3.09 18.07 -5.65
C GLN A 17 3.76 18.06 -7.03
N HIS A 18 4.55 19.10 -7.35
CA HIS A 18 5.30 19.20 -8.60
C HIS A 18 6.61 18.39 -8.60
N VAL A 19 7.06 17.88 -7.44
CA VAL A 19 8.27 17.06 -7.32
C VAL A 19 7.90 15.59 -7.26
N PHE A 20 8.04 14.89 -8.38
CA PHE A 20 7.58 13.52 -8.57
C PHE A 20 8.02 12.54 -7.46
N LEU A 21 9.31 12.54 -7.10
CA LEU A 21 9.86 11.66 -6.05
C LEU A 21 9.31 11.97 -4.66
N VAL A 22 8.96 13.23 -4.40
CA VAL A 22 8.40 13.64 -3.11
C VAL A 22 6.96 13.17 -2.98
N VAL A 23 6.18 13.25 -4.06
CA VAL A 23 4.83 12.69 -4.10
C VAL A 23 4.83 11.16 -3.89
N ASN A 24 5.85 10.46 -4.40
CA ASN A 24 6.01 9.02 -4.14
C ASN A 24 6.19 8.73 -2.64
N LYS A 25 7.04 9.49 -1.93
CA LYS A 25 7.18 9.37 -0.47
C LYS A 25 5.88 9.70 0.26
N TRP A 26 5.16 10.71 -0.19
CA TRP A 26 3.86 11.06 0.36
C TRP A 26 2.85 9.91 0.25
N PHE A 27 2.77 9.22 -0.90
CA PHE A 27 1.93 8.03 -1.05
C PHE A 27 2.31 6.92 -0.07
N THR A 28 3.61 6.66 0.09
CA THR A 28 4.09 5.67 1.07
C THR A 28 3.65 6.03 2.48
N PHE A 29 3.81 7.29 2.90
CA PHE A 29 3.40 7.71 4.25
C PHE A 29 1.88 7.65 4.45
N LYS A 30 1.07 8.10 3.48
CA LYS A 30 -0.39 8.00 3.58
C LYS A 30 -0.87 6.54 3.64
N ALA A 31 -0.19 5.62 2.94
CA ALA A 31 -0.49 4.20 2.93
C ALA A 31 -0.03 3.44 4.19
N MET A 32 0.92 4.01 4.94
CA MET A 32 1.41 3.48 6.21
C MET A 32 0.61 3.98 7.42
N SER A 33 -0.41 4.83 7.22
CA SER A 33 -1.18 5.43 8.31
C SER A 33 -1.86 4.38 9.20
N ASP A 34 -1.61 4.44 10.51
CA ASP A 34 -2.18 3.56 11.55
C ASP A 34 -3.65 3.86 11.91
N THR A 35 -4.42 4.30 10.92
CA THR A 35 -5.86 4.51 11.08
C THR A 35 -6.59 3.23 10.72
N TYR A 36 -7.37 2.68 11.66
CA TYR A 36 -8.40 1.66 11.39
C TYR A 36 -9.10 1.98 10.05
N SER A 37 -9.08 1.06 9.08
CA SER A 37 -9.56 1.19 7.68
C SER A 37 -8.50 1.69 6.67
N ASN A 38 -7.27 1.19 6.75
CA ASN A 38 -6.20 1.47 5.78
C ASN A 38 -6.56 0.99 4.36
N VAL A 39 -7.27 -0.12 4.19
CA VAL A 39 -7.74 -0.57 2.86
C VAL A 39 -8.57 0.52 2.17
N GLU A 40 -9.54 1.12 2.86
CA GLU A 40 -10.37 2.21 2.34
C GLU A 40 -9.56 3.47 2.05
N ASN A 41 -8.55 3.77 2.87
CA ASN A 41 -7.66 4.89 2.61
C ASN A 41 -6.81 4.66 1.35
N VAL A 42 -6.26 3.46 1.18
CA VAL A 42 -5.50 3.11 -0.03
C VAL A 42 -6.40 3.12 -1.26
N LYS A 43 -7.65 2.63 -1.15
CA LYS A 43 -8.65 2.74 -2.23
C LYS A 43 -8.94 4.20 -2.61
N LYS A 44 -8.99 5.13 -1.66
CA LYS A 44 -9.11 6.57 -1.96
C LYS A 44 -7.87 7.10 -2.68
N LEU A 45 -6.68 6.67 -2.27
CA LEU A 45 -5.41 7.08 -2.90
C LEU A 45 -5.27 6.57 -4.34
N LEU A 46 -5.85 5.41 -4.69
CA LEU A 46 -5.92 4.94 -6.07
C LEU A 46 -6.68 5.89 -7.01
N ASN A 47 -7.65 6.63 -6.46
CA ASN A 47 -8.45 7.61 -7.20
C ASN A 47 -7.87 9.03 -7.09
N HIS A 48 -6.71 9.20 -6.46
CA HIS A 48 -6.09 10.51 -6.30
C HIS A 48 -5.50 10.99 -7.63
N GLN A 49 -5.67 12.28 -7.96
CA GLN A 49 -5.18 12.88 -9.21
C GLN A 49 -3.68 12.69 -9.48
N ALA A 50 -2.88 12.53 -8.41
CA ALA A 50 -1.44 12.32 -8.51
C ALA A 50 -1.01 10.86 -8.63
N PHE A 51 -1.97 9.93 -8.59
CA PHE A 51 -1.76 8.50 -8.72
C PHE A 51 -2.03 8.07 -10.17
N ASP A 52 -1.17 7.20 -10.67
CA ASP A 52 -1.36 6.56 -11.97
C ASP A 52 -0.91 5.10 -11.83
N LEU A 53 -1.84 4.17 -12.06
CA LEU A 53 -1.59 2.74 -11.99
C LEU A 53 -0.58 2.27 -13.06
N ARG A 54 -0.41 3.03 -14.15
CA ARG A 54 0.57 2.75 -15.21
C ARG A 54 1.98 3.12 -14.81
N ASN A 55 2.16 3.91 -13.75
CA ASN A 55 3.46 4.33 -13.26
C ASN A 55 3.98 3.37 -12.18
N PRO A 56 5.00 2.54 -12.45
CA PRO A 56 5.50 1.54 -11.50
C PRO A 56 5.90 2.14 -10.16
N ASN A 57 6.52 3.33 -10.16
CA ASN A 57 6.98 3.97 -8.94
C ASN A 57 5.81 4.39 -8.04
N LYS A 58 4.70 4.84 -8.62
CA LYS A 58 3.49 5.18 -7.86
C LYS A 58 2.87 3.94 -7.23
N VAL A 59 2.77 2.86 -8.01
CA VAL A 59 2.27 1.56 -7.53
C VAL A 59 3.13 1.04 -6.39
N TYR A 60 4.46 1.01 -6.55
CA TYR A 60 5.38 0.55 -5.52
C TYR A 60 5.33 1.41 -4.26
N SER A 61 5.23 2.74 -4.40
CA SER A 61 5.13 3.63 -3.25
C SER A 61 3.85 3.42 -2.46
N LEU A 62 2.70 3.31 -3.13
CA LEU A 62 1.40 3.13 -2.50
C LEU A 62 1.27 1.73 -1.89
N MET A 63 1.41 0.70 -2.72
CA MET A 63 1.22 -0.70 -2.31
C MET A 63 2.34 -1.19 -1.40
N GLY A 64 3.57 -0.72 -1.59
CA GLY A 64 4.68 -1.02 -0.69
C GLY A 64 4.48 -0.44 0.71
N GLY A 65 3.91 0.77 0.82
CA GLY A 65 3.51 1.34 2.11
C GLY A 65 2.37 0.56 2.75
N PHE A 66 1.35 0.20 1.97
CA PHE A 66 0.22 -0.62 2.43
C PHE A 66 0.66 -1.97 2.99
N CYS A 67 1.42 -2.75 2.22
CA CYS A 67 1.91 -4.07 2.63
C CYS A 67 2.99 -3.99 3.73
N GLY A 68 3.55 -2.81 4.00
CA GLY A 68 4.51 -2.56 5.06
C GLY A 68 3.87 -2.12 6.38
N SER A 69 2.58 -1.79 6.40
CA SER A 69 1.87 -1.35 7.62
C SER A 69 1.60 -2.55 8.54
N PRO A 70 2.17 -2.59 9.76
CA PRO A 70 2.08 -3.73 10.66
C PRO A 70 0.70 -3.91 11.31
N HIS A 71 -0.14 -2.87 11.29
CA HIS A 71 -1.45 -2.88 11.93
C HIS A 71 -2.57 -3.43 11.04
N GLU A 72 -2.44 -3.31 9.72
CA GLU A 72 -3.50 -3.60 8.75
C GLU A 72 -3.14 -4.72 7.76
N PHE A 73 -1.87 -5.11 7.71
CA PHE A 73 -1.40 -6.25 6.95
C PHE A 73 -0.70 -7.22 7.90
N PRO A 74 -1.31 -8.37 8.28
CA PRO A 74 -2.54 -9.00 7.79
C PRO A 74 -3.82 -8.61 8.56
N CYS A 75 -4.82 -8.04 7.88
CA CYS A 75 -6.18 -8.05 8.43
C CYS A 75 -6.66 -9.49 8.61
N LYS A 76 -7.17 -9.81 9.81
CA LYS A 76 -7.64 -11.16 10.18
C LYS A 76 -8.77 -11.68 9.29
N ASP A 77 -9.54 -10.79 8.68
CA ASP A 77 -10.65 -11.12 7.79
C ASP A 77 -10.22 -11.38 6.33
N GLY A 78 -8.93 -11.22 6.00
CA GLY A 78 -8.39 -11.42 4.65
C GLY A 78 -8.67 -10.27 3.67
N SER A 79 -9.30 -9.18 4.10
CA SER A 79 -9.67 -8.03 3.24
C SER A 79 -8.45 -7.40 2.55
N SER A 80 -7.33 -7.24 3.26
CA SER A 80 -6.08 -6.71 2.72
C SER A 80 -5.49 -7.58 1.60
N TYR A 81 -5.66 -8.90 1.68
CA TYR A 81 -5.21 -9.85 0.65
C TYR A 81 -6.10 -9.85 -0.57
N LYS A 82 -7.43 -9.83 -0.35
CA LYS A 82 -8.39 -9.68 -1.45
C LYS A 82 -8.10 -8.41 -2.24
N PHE A 83 -7.90 -7.30 -1.53
CA PHE A 83 -7.58 -6.02 -2.16
C PHE A 83 -6.25 -6.06 -2.93
N LEU A 84 -5.19 -6.64 -2.34
CA LEU A 84 -3.93 -6.83 -3.07
C LEU A 84 -4.13 -7.67 -4.35
N GLY A 85 -4.96 -8.70 -4.30
CA GLY A 85 -5.29 -9.54 -5.45
C GLY A 85 -6.02 -8.77 -6.55
N GLU A 86 -6.98 -7.91 -6.18
CA GLU A 86 -7.67 -7.02 -7.12
C GLU A 86 -6.68 -6.10 -7.85
N ILE A 87 -5.66 -5.59 -7.16
CA ILE A 87 -4.60 -4.75 -7.75
C ILE A 87 -3.69 -5.55 -8.67
N VAL A 88 -3.30 -6.77 -8.27
CA VAL A 88 -2.51 -7.67 -9.14
C VAL A 88 -3.25 -7.94 -10.45
N VAL A 89 -4.55 -8.27 -10.40
CA VAL A 89 -5.36 -8.53 -11.59
C VAL A 89 -5.42 -7.29 -12.51
N GLN A 90 -5.57 -6.10 -11.94
CA GLN A 90 -5.56 -4.86 -12.72
C GLN A 90 -4.21 -4.56 -13.38
N LEU A 91 -3.11 -5.01 -12.77
CA LEU A 91 -1.75 -4.80 -13.27
C LEU A 91 -1.27 -5.88 -14.23
N ASP A 92 -1.86 -7.09 -14.20
CA ASP A 92 -1.35 -8.27 -14.89
C ASP A 92 -1.22 -8.06 -16.40
N GLN A 93 -2.26 -7.49 -17.04
CA GLN A 93 -2.23 -7.19 -18.46
C GLN A 93 -1.35 -5.96 -18.82
N PRO A 94 -1.52 -4.77 -18.19
CA PRO A 94 -0.76 -3.58 -18.60
C PRO A 94 0.71 -3.60 -18.15
N ASN A 95 1.02 -4.29 -17.05
CA ASN A 95 2.37 -4.36 -16.51
C ASN A 95 2.61 -5.64 -15.67
N PRO A 96 2.79 -6.80 -16.34
CA PRO A 96 2.99 -8.08 -15.67
C PRO A 96 4.24 -8.11 -14.76
N GLN A 97 5.24 -7.25 -15.02
CA GLN A 97 6.42 -7.14 -14.15
C GLN A 97 6.09 -6.48 -12.81
N VAL A 98 5.25 -5.44 -12.81
CA VAL A 98 4.77 -4.84 -11.57
C VAL A 98 3.83 -5.81 -10.85
N ALA A 99 2.93 -6.48 -11.57
CA ALA A 99 2.03 -7.49 -11.01
C ALA A 99 2.81 -8.61 -10.28
N SER A 100 3.81 -9.21 -10.94
CA SER A 100 4.64 -10.27 -10.33
C SER A 100 5.37 -9.80 -9.07
N ARG A 101 5.86 -8.55 -9.04
CA ARG A 101 6.47 -7.98 -7.83
C ARG A 101 5.46 -7.77 -6.70
N MET A 102 4.22 -7.39 -7.00
CA MET A 102 3.15 -7.27 -6.01
C MET A 102 2.74 -8.64 -5.46
N VAL A 103 2.79 -9.70 -6.28
CA VAL A 103 2.50 -11.06 -5.84
C VAL A 103 3.46 -11.53 -4.72
N LEU A 104 4.72 -11.07 -4.72
CA LEU A 104 5.69 -11.42 -3.67
C LEU A 104 5.25 -10.99 -2.26
N ALA A 105 4.36 -10.00 -2.13
CA ALA A 105 3.80 -9.62 -0.84
C ALA A 105 2.91 -10.73 -0.25
N PHE A 106 2.28 -11.59 -1.06
CA PHE A 106 1.59 -12.80 -0.59
C PHE A 106 2.57 -13.84 -0.02
N SER A 107 3.82 -13.89 -0.47
CA SER A 107 4.81 -14.81 0.10
C SER A 107 5.23 -14.45 1.53
N ARG A 108 4.98 -13.21 1.98
CA ARG A 108 5.13 -12.83 3.39
C ARG A 108 4.02 -13.42 4.25
N TRP A 109 2.80 -13.50 3.72
CA TRP A 109 1.64 -14.11 4.39
C TRP A 109 1.84 -15.59 4.73
N MET A 110 2.39 -16.38 3.81
CA MET A 110 2.67 -17.80 4.08
C MET A 110 3.65 -18.04 5.24
N ARG A 111 4.33 -16.98 5.71
CA ARG A 111 5.22 -17.05 6.86
C ARG A 111 4.53 -16.71 8.18
N TYR A 112 3.29 -16.20 8.17
CA TYR A 112 2.50 -15.97 9.37
C TYR A 112 1.67 -17.21 9.69
N ASP A 113 1.59 -17.58 10.96
CA ASP A 113 0.68 -18.63 11.43
C ASP A 113 -0.80 -18.19 11.38
N GLU A 114 -1.72 -19.12 11.66
CA GLU A 114 -3.18 -18.88 11.70
C GLU A 114 -3.60 -17.75 12.65
N THR A 115 -2.71 -17.32 13.55
CA THR A 115 -2.95 -16.22 14.49
C THR A 115 -2.41 -14.87 14.01
N GLY A 116 -1.66 -14.84 12.90
CA GLY A 116 -1.01 -13.65 12.36
C GLY A 116 0.20 -13.17 13.16
N LYS A 117 0.71 -13.96 14.13
CA LYS A 117 1.67 -13.49 15.14
C LYS A 117 3.10 -13.98 14.93
N THR A 118 3.31 -15.12 14.27
CA THR A 118 4.65 -15.73 14.25
C THR A 118 5.21 -15.83 12.85
N LEU A 119 6.31 -15.09 12.60
CA LEU A 119 7.16 -15.26 11.42
C LEU A 119 7.87 -16.63 11.51
N LYS A 120 7.43 -17.61 10.73
CA LYS A 120 8.22 -18.85 10.53
C LYS A 120 9.51 -18.46 9.80
N ARG A 121 10.66 -18.63 10.47
CA ARG A 121 11.98 -18.47 9.86
C ARG A 121 12.13 -19.47 8.70
N PRO A 122 12.71 -19.06 7.55
CA PRO A 122 13.08 -20.03 6.53
C PRO A 122 14.20 -20.93 7.08
N ASN A 123 14.08 -22.24 6.85
CA ASN A 123 15.20 -23.20 6.98
C ASN A 123 16.20 -22.98 5.84
#